data_AF-A0A835BEL1-F1
#
_entry.id   AF-A0A835BEL1-F1
#
_cell.length_a   1.000
_cell.length_b   1.000
_cell.length_c   1.000
_cell.angle_alpha   90.00
_cell.angle_beta   90.00
_cell.angle_gamma   90.00
#
_symmetry.space_group_name_H-M   'P 1'
#
loop_
_entity.id
_entity.type
_entity.pdbx_description
1 polymer ?
#
loop_
_entity_poly.entity_id
_entity_poly.type
_entity_poly.pdbx_seq_one_letter_code
_entity_poly.pdbx_strand_id
1 'polypeptide(L)'
;MALRQTLGWSEGEVMRPESKPCSRLMRQTSGIFSVGSALAFWVLCRLHYGPRITLPRSLRWASCGAISVTSTSALLVRLFSPECEPQNIAAYDRPEHKTE
;
A
#
# COMPACT_ATOMS: atom_id res chain seq x y z
N MET A 1 3.91 -10.06 11.90
CA MET A 1 4.29 -11.13 12.85
C MET A 1 3.09 -12.03 13.12
N ALA A 2 2.15 -11.65 14.00
CA ALA A 2 1.09 -12.55 14.46
C ALA A 2 0.25 -13.21 13.34
N LEU A 3 -0.31 -12.42 12.40
CA LEU A 3 -1.33 -12.96 11.49
C LEU A 3 -0.76 -13.92 10.41
N ARG A 4 0.50 -13.78 9.99
CA ARG A 4 1.13 -14.73 9.04
C ARG A 4 1.63 -16.00 9.73
N GLN A 5 2.20 -15.86 10.92
CA GLN A 5 2.64 -17.02 11.72
C GLN A 5 1.43 -17.87 12.12
N THR A 6 0.30 -17.24 12.48
CA THR A 6 -0.95 -17.98 12.76
C THR A 6 -1.55 -18.68 11.54
N LEU A 7 -1.28 -18.18 10.33
CA LEU A 7 -1.76 -18.78 9.08
C LEU A 7 -0.75 -19.76 8.45
N GLY A 8 0.41 -19.99 9.08
CA GLY A 8 1.47 -20.86 8.54
C GLY A 8 2.11 -20.33 7.26
N TRP A 9 2.08 -19.01 7.04
CA TRP A 9 2.59 -18.37 5.82
C TRP A 9 3.99 -17.75 5.97
N SER A 10 4.60 -17.83 7.15
CA SER A 10 5.98 -17.37 7.37
C SER A 10 6.71 -18.32 8.32
N GLU A 11 7.84 -18.84 7.84
CA GLU A 11 8.80 -19.67 8.59
C GLU A 11 9.77 -18.83 9.44
N GLY A 12 9.70 -17.49 9.35
CA GLY A 12 10.61 -16.59 10.06
C GLY A 12 12.03 -16.52 9.47
N GLU A 13 12.25 -17.10 8.28
CA GLU A 13 13.52 -17.03 7.54
C GLU A 13 13.71 -15.68 6.84
N VAL A 14 14.97 -15.25 6.73
CA VAL A 14 15.33 -14.01 6.02
C VAL A 14 15.13 -14.20 4.52
N MET A 15 14.50 -13.22 3.87
CA MET A 15 14.25 -13.21 2.42
C MET A 15 15.56 -13.25 1.62
N ARG A 16 15.47 -13.68 0.35
CA ARG A 16 16.63 -13.63 -0.57
C ARG A 16 17.07 -12.17 -0.79
N PRO A 17 18.37 -11.89 -0.94
CA PRO A 17 18.90 -10.53 -1.07
C PRO A 17 18.44 -9.78 -2.32
N GLU A 18 18.01 -10.49 -3.36
CA GLU A 18 17.45 -9.91 -4.59
C GLU A 18 16.00 -9.41 -4.44
N SER A 19 15.40 -9.57 -3.25
CA SER A 19 14.02 -9.20 -3.01
C SER A 19 13.85 -7.68 -2.87
N LYS A 20 12.65 -7.18 -3.20
CA LYS A 20 12.42 -5.72 -3.18
C LYS A 20 12.20 -5.28 -1.73
N PRO A 21 12.92 -4.25 -1.24
CA PRO A 21 12.76 -3.80 0.14
C PRO A 21 11.33 -3.30 0.41
N CYS A 22 10.85 -3.51 1.64
CA CYS A 22 9.49 -3.15 2.06
C CYS A 22 9.19 -1.66 1.82
N SER A 23 10.14 -0.75 2.05
CA SER A 23 9.95 0.68 1.78
C SER A 23 9.65 0.98 0.31
N ARG A 24 10.35 0.31 -0.64
CA ARG A 24 10.07 0.46 -2.08
C ARG A 24 8.74 -0.15 -2.46
N LEU A 25 8.42 -1.33 -1.93
CA LEU A 25 7.14 -2.00 -2.17
C LEU A 25 5.97 -1.15 -1.65
N MET A 26 6.08 -0.62 -0.44
CA MET A 26 5.10 0.29 0.14
C MET A 26 4.95 1.58 -0.68
N ARG A 27 6.06 2.16 -1.14
CA ARG A 27 6.03 3.41 -1.94
C ARG A 27 5.35 3.21 -3.29
N GLN A 28 5.59 2.07 -3.95
CA GLN A 28 4.89 1.72 -5.18
C GLN A 28 3.40 1.50 -4.92
N THR A 29 3.07 0.73 -3.89
CA THR A 29 1.68 0.45 -3.50
C THR A 29 0.94 1.74 -3.18
N SER A 30 1.51 2.60 -2.33
CA SER A 30 0.84 3.84 -1.95
C SER A 30 0.65 4.79 -3.13
N GLY A 31 1.62 4.87 -4.05
CA GLY A 31 1.49 5.64 -5.28
C GLY A 31 0.36 5.14 -6.18
N ILE A 32 0.34 3.83 -6.48
CA ILE A 32 -0.65 3.24 -7.38
C ILE A 32 -2.05 3.31 -6.78
N PHE A 33 -2.21 2.89 -5.53
CA PHE A 33 -3.52 2.84 -4.89
C PHE A 33 -4.06 4.23 -4.58
N SER A 34 -3.24 5.22 -4.26
CA SER A 34 -3.74 6.59 -4.03
C SER A 34 -4.28 7.23 -5.30
N VAL A 35 -3.52 7.22 -6.38
CA VAL A 35 -3.94 7.81 -7.66
C VAL A 35 -5.09 7.00 -8.26
N GLY A 36 -4.96 5.67 -8.27
CA GLY A 36 -5.98 4.77 -8.82
C GLY A 36 -7.32 4.89 -8.11
N SER A 37 -7.33 4.90 -6.77
CA SER A 37 -8.58 5.04 -6.02
C SER A 37 -9.15 6.46 -6.06
N ALA A 38 -8.32 7.50 -6.13
CA ALA A 38 -8.80 8.87 -6.33
C ALA A 38 -9.58 8.99 -7.65
N LEU A 39 -9.04 8.45 -8.73
CA LEU A 39 -9.68 8.43 -10.04
C LEU A 39 -10.95 7.57 -10.03
N ALA A 40 -10.89 6.37 -9.45
CA ALA A 40 -12.04 5.48 -9.35
C ALA A 40 -13.20 6.14 -8.58
N PHE A 41 -12.92 6.71 -7.41
CA PHE A 41 -13.95 7.39 -6.60
C PHE A 41 -14.46 8.66 -7.25
N TRP A 42 -13.62 9.39 -8.00
CA TRP A 42 -14.07 10.53 -8.79
C TRP A 42 -15.08 10.14 -9.87
N VAL A 43 -14.80 9.04 -10.60
CA VAL A 43 -15.73 8.50 -11.61
C VAL A 43 -17.01 7.97 -10.96
N LEU A 44 -16.90 7.20 -9.87
CA LEU A 44 -18.06 6.71 -9.12
C LEU A 44 -18.95 7.86 -8.61
N CYS A 45 -18.33 8.95 -8.15
CA CYS A 45 -19.04 10.14 -7.71
C CYS A 45 -19.84 10.79 -8.86
N ARG A 46 -19.28 10.83 -10.07
CA ARG A 46 -19.95 11.33 -11.29
C ARG A 46 -21.09 10.40 -11.74
N LEU A 47 -20.94 9.09 -11.59
CA LEU A 47 -22.00 8.12 -11.88
C LEU A 47 -23.14 8.21 -10.86
N HIS A 48 -22.81 8.42 -9.58
CA HIS A 48 -23.79 8.47 -8.50
C HIS A 48 -24.61 9.77 -8.48
N TYR A 49 -23.97 10.93 -8.68
CA TYR A 49 -24.64 12.24 -8.64
C TYR A 49 -24.96 12.83 -10.02
N GLY A 50 -24.47 12.21 -11.10
CA GLY A 50 -24.61 12.71 -12.46
C GLY A 50 -23.61 13.83 -12.84
N PRO A 51 -23.74 14.37 -14.07
CA PRO A 51 -22.74 15.28 -14.65
C PRO A 51 -22.66 16.66 -13.99
N ARG A 52 -23.67 17.07 -13.21
CA ARG A 52 -23.78 18.41 -12.59
C ARG A 52 -23.13 18.53 -11.20
N ILE A 53 -22.22 17.63 -10.85
CA ILE A 53 -21.57 17.68 -9.54
C ILE A 53 -20.62 18.89 -9.42
N THR A 54 -20.64 19.56 -8.27
CA THR A 54 -19.72 20.67 -7.98
C THR A 54 -18.29 20.15 -7.74
N LEU A 55 -17.30 20.91 -8.24
CA LEU A 55 -15.88 20.61 -8.06
C LEU A 55 -15.50 20.28 -6.61
N PRO A 56 -15.85 21.09 -5.57
CA PRO A 56 -15.47 20.79 -4.19
C PRO A 56 -16.04 19.46 -3.67
N ARG A 57 -17.25 19.06 -4.11
CA ARG A 57 -17.83 17.77 -3.72
C ARG A 57 -17.12 16.61 -4.40
N SER A 58 -16.78 16.77 -5.68
CA SER A 58 -16.05 15.74 -6.43
C SER A 58 -14.64 15.50 -5.88
N LEU A 59 -13.96 16.56 -5.43
CA LEU A 59 -12.64 16.46 -4.80
C LEU A 59 -12.69 15.73 -3.45
N ARG A 60 -13.74 15.95 -2.64
CA ARG A 60 -13.93 15.23 -1.37
C ARG A 60 -14.12 13.72 -1.58
N TRP A 61 -14.84 13.33 -2.63
CA TRP A 61 -15.00 11.91 -2.97
C TRP A 61 -13.69 11.30 -3.45
N ALA A 62 -12.96 11.99 -4.33
CA ALA A 62 -11.66 11.55 -4.79
C ALA A 62 -10.67 11.39 -3.63
N SER A 63 -10.61 12.36 -2.70
CA SER A 63 -9.71 12.29 -1.54
C SER A 63 -10.12 11.18 -0.56
N CYS A 64 -11.42 10.95 -0.35
CA CYS A 64 -11.91 9.83 0.46
C CYS A 64 -11.47 8.49 -0.13
N GLY A 65 -11.61 8.30 -1.45
CA GLY A 65 -11.11 7.12 -2.15
C GLY A 65 -9.60 6.96 -1.97
N ALA A 66 -8.84 8.03 -2.23
CA ALA A 66 -7.39 8.06 -2.07
C ALA A 66 -6.96 7.57 -0.69
N ILE A 67 -7.52 8.13 0.38
CA ILE A 67 -7.09 7.83 1.75
C ILE A 67 -7.54 6.44 2.20
N SER A 68 -8.81 6.09 1.97
CA SER A 68 -9.39 4.83 2.46
C SER A 68 -8.76 3.60 1.79
N VAL A 69 -8.63 3.62 0.47
CA VAL A 69 -8.07 2.50 -0.28
C VAL A 69 -6.56 2.41 -0.08
N THR A 70 -5.86 3.55 -0.04
CA THR A 70 -4.40 3.53 0.20
C THR A 70 -4.05 3.02 1.60
N SER A 71 -4.75 3.50 2.63
CA SER A 71 -4.51 3.04 4.00
C SER A 71 -4.77 1.54 4.16
N THR A 72 -5.88 1.06 3.60
CA THR A 72 -6.23 -0.36 3.60
C THR A 72 -5.18 -1.19 2.84
N SER A 73 -4.80 -0.75 1.64
CA SER A 73 -3.79 -1.46 0.83
C SER A 73 -2.42 -1.49 1.50
N ALA A 74 -2.02 -0.39 2.14
CA ALA A 74 -0.76 -0.31 2.90
C ALA A 74 -0.76 -1.27 4.11
N LEU A 75 -1.88 -1.35 4.84
CA LEU A 75 -2.06 -2.30 5.93
C LEU A 75 -1.99 -3.74 5.42
N LEU A 76 -2.66 -4.05 4.31
CA LEU A 76 -2.63 -5.38 3.69
C LEU A 76 -1.21 -5.77 3.25
N VAL A 77 -0.44 -4.85 2.66
CA VAL A 77 0.97 -5.11 2.29
C VAL A 77 1.82 -5.42 3.52
N ARG A 78 1.66 -4.65 4.61
CA ARG A 78 2.34 -4.93 5.89
C ARG A 78 1.93 -6.30 6.46
N LEU A 79 0.65 -6.63 6.37
CA LEU A 79 0.07 -7.87 6.92
C LEU A 79 0.33 -9.11 6.08
N PHE A 80 0.48 -9.01 4.75
CA PHE A 80 0.59 -10.17 3.84
C PHE A 80 1.88 -10.30 2.99
N SER A 81 2.60 -9.22 2.62
CA SER A 81 3.93 -9.32 1.97
C SER A 81 5.14 -9.67 2.88
N PRO A 82 5.85 -10.80 2.67
CA PRO A 82 6.98 -11.23 3.53
C PRO A 82 8.14 -10.22 3.60
N GLU A 83 8.30 -9.37 2.58
CA GLU A 83 9.28 -8.27 2.55
C GLU A 83 9.14 -7.32 3.75
N CYS A 84 7.92 -7.17 4.27
CA CYS A 84 7.59 -6.25 5.35
C CYS A 84 7.64 -6.90 6.75
N GLU A 85 8.26 -8.06 6.86
CA GLU A 85 8.58 -8.66 8.15
C GLU A 85 9.70 -7.86 8.85
N PRO A 86 9.64 -7.62 10.18
CA PRO A 86 10.64 -6.81 10.89
C PRO A 86 12.09 -7.25 10.68
N GLN A 87 12.33 -8.56 10.50
CA GLN A 87 13.67 -9.11 10.24
C GLN A 87 14.19 -8.67 8.85
N ASN A 88 13.33 -8.75 7.83
CA ASN A 88 13.64 -8.30 6.47
C ASN A 88 13.75 -6.78 6.38
N ILE A 89 12.93 -6.03 7.13
CA ILE A 89 13.05 -4.58 7.24
C ILE A 89 14.39 -4.20 7.89
N ALA A 90 14.78 -4.88 8.96
CA ALA A 90 16.05 -4.62 9.62
C ALA A 90 17.26 -4.92 8.72
N ALA A 91 17.16 -5.95 7.87
CA ALA A 91 18.21 -6.32 6.92
C ALA A 91 18.28 -5.39 5.69
N TYR A 92 17.14 -5.02 5.09
CA TYR A 92 17.10 -4.42 3.75
C TYR A 92 16.62 -2.96 3.68
N ASP A 93 15.90 -2.46 4.70
CA ASP A 93 15.41 -1.06 4.70
C ASP A 93 16.35 -0.10 5.45
N ARG A 94 17.39 -0.60 6.14
CA ARG A 94 18.39 0.25 6.80
C ARG A 94 19.39 0.81 5.78
N PRO A 95 19.81 2.09 5.93
CA PRO A 95 20.68 2.76 4.96
C PRO A 95 22.11 2.18 4.86
N GLU A 96 22.53 1.30 5.78
CA GLU A 96 23.88 0.73 5.83
C GLU A 96 24.14 -0.35 4.78
N HIS A 97 23.10 -0.88 4.11
CA HIS A 97 23.24 -1.91 3.07
C HIS A 97 22.94 -1.40 1.65
N LYS A 98 23.26 -0.13 1.37
CA LYS A 98 23.49 0.31 -0.01
C LYS A 98 24.93 -0.07 -0.37
N THR A 99 25.20 -1.36 -0.56
CA THR A 99 26.40 -1.77 -1.29
C THR A 99 26.20 -1.35 -2.74
N GLU A 100 27.25 -0.74 -3.27
CA GLU A 100 27.40 -0.13 -4.60
C GLU A 100 26.85 -0.96 -5.77
#